data_AF-A0A4S4KZ63-F1
#
_entry.id   AF-A0A4S4KZ63-F1
#
_cell.length_a   1.000
_cell.length_b   1.000
_cell.length_c   1.000
_cell.angle_alpha   90.00
_cell.angle_beta   90.00
_cell.angle_gamma   90.00
#
_symmetry.space_group_name_H-M   'P 1'
#
loop_
_entity.id
_entity.type
_entity.pdbx_description
1 polymer ?
#
loop_
_entity_poly.entity_id
_entity_poly.type
_entity_poly.pdbx_seq_one_letter_code
_entity_poly.pdbx_strand_id
1 'polypeptide(L)'
;MDPVKLTGIQQWPKPHTVKQLHSFLGFCNFYCHFIPNYSSIAYPLNELTRTNEPWKWNELHATAFATLKDLFSSQLTLLIPDKTKPFILKTDASKVT
;
A
#
# COMPACT_ATOMS: atom_id res chain seq x y z
N MET A 1 -1.07 -11.67 -5.29
CA MET A 1 -2.26 -10.89 -4.89
C MET A 1 -3.23 -10.88 -6.07
N ASP A 2 -4.52 -11.10 -5.85
CA ASP A 2 -5.47 -11.18 -6.98
C ASP A 2 -5.54 -9.84 -7.74
N PRO A 3 -5.57 -9.84 -9.09
CA PRO A 3 -5.69 -8.61 -9.88
C PRO A 3 -6.86 -7.74 -9.42
N VAL A 4 -7.97 -8.38 -9.01
CA VAL A 4 -9.17 -7.74 -8.46
C VAL A 4 -8.86 -6.89 -7.21
N LYS A 5 -7.94 -7.34 -6.34
CA LYS A 5 -7.52 -6.58 -5.15
C LYS A 5 -6.64 -5.38 -5.53
N LEU A 6 -5.85 -5.48 -6.60
CA LEU A 6 -5.05 -4.37 -7.13
C LEU A 6 -5.93 -3.30 -7.77
N THR A 7 -6.92 -3.70 -8.57
CA THR A 7 -7.90 -2.78 -9.14
C THR A 7 -8.67 -2.06 -8.04
N GLY A 8 -9.01 -2.76 -6.96
CA GLY A 8 -9.65 -2.17 -5.78
C GLY A 8 -8.83 -1.07 -5.10
N ILE A 9 -7.49 -1.16 -5.09
CA ILE A 9 -6.62 -0.10 -4.55
C ILE A 9 -6.61 1.12 -5.47
N GLN A 10 -6.43 0.94 -6.79
CA GLN A 10 -6.48 2.06 -7.73
C GLN A 10 -7.84 2.77 -7.72
N GLN A 11 -8.91 2.01 -7.58
CA GLN A 11 -10.27 2.55 -7.55
C GLN A 11 -10.72 2.94 -6.14
N TRP A 12 -9.85 2.84 -5.13
CA TRP A 12 -10.21 3.17 -3.76
C TRP A 12 -10.71 4.61 -3.70
N PRO A 13 -11.95 4.85 -3.22
CA PRO A 13 -12.54 6.17 -3.25
C PRO A 13 -11.81 7.11 -2.30
N LYS A 14 -11.81 8.40 -2.62
CA LYS A 14 -11.33 9.43 -1.69
C LYS A 14 -12.09 9.29 -0.36
N PRO A 15 -11.40 9.15 0.77
CA PRO A 15 -12.07 9.10 2.06
C PRO A 15 -12.65 10.48 2.39
N HIS A 16 -13.84 10.48 2.99
CA HIS A 16 -14.54 11.66 3.51
C HIS A 16 -14.62 11.65 5.03
N THR A 17 -14.17 10.56 5.66
CA THR A 17 -14.19 10.37 7.11
C THR A 17 -12.92 9.68 7.59
N VAL A 18 -12.57 9.89 8.87
CA VAL A 18 -11.46 9.22 9.54
C VAL A 18 -11.60 7.70 9.49
N LYS A 19 -12.82 7.17 9.64
CA LYS A 19 -13.08 5.72 9.55
C LYS A 19 -12.76 5.13 8.18
N GLN A 20 -13.11 5.83 7.10
CA GLN A 20 -12.78 5.42 5.74
C GLN A 20 -11.26 5.46 5.51
N LEU A 21 -10.58 6.49 6.02
CA LEU A 21 -9.13 6.58 5.93
C LEU A 21 -8.41 5.49 6.73
N HIS A 22 -8.87 5.17 7.94
CA HIS A 22 -8.34 4.04 8.71
C HIS A 22 -8.49 2.70 7.98
N SER A 23 -9.59 2.51 7.25
CA SER A 23 -9.79 1.28 6.46
C SER A 23 -8.74 1.16 5.35
N PHE A 24 -8.43 2.27 4.68
CA PHE A 24 -7.36 2.33 3.68
C PHE A 24 -5.98 2.11 4.30
N LEU A 25 -5.65 2.83 5.37
CA LEU A 25 -4.34 2.73 6.04
C LEU A 25 -4.12 1.34 6.68
N GLY A 26 -5.16 0.72 7.21
CA GLY A 26 -5.11 -0.65 7.74
C GLY A 26 -4.76 -1.66 6.65
N PHE A 27 -5.36 -1.52 5.47
CA PHE A 27 -4.98 -2.32 4.31
C PHE A 27 -3.54 -2.04 3.88
N CYS A 28 -3.14 -0.77 3.80
CA CYS A 28 -1.79 -0.39 3.39
C CYS A 28 -0.72 -0.93 4.35
N ASN A 29 -0.98 -0.92 5.66
CA ASN A 29 -0.07 -1.45 6.66
C ASN A 29 0.23 -2.95 6.47
N PHE A 30 -0.68 -3.73 5.91
CA PHE A 30 -0.43 -5.15 5.67
C PHE A 30 0.67 -5.39 4.62
N TYR A 31 0.80 -4.50 3.62
CA TYR A 31 1.78 -4.62 2.55
C TYR A 31 2.89 -3.56 2.60
N CYS A 32 2.98 -2.78 3.67
CA CYS A 32 3.90 -1.64 3.76
C CYS A 32 5.37 -2.03 3.59
N HIS A 33 5.75 -3.26 3.94
CA HIS A 33 7.12 -3.77 3.78
C HIS A 33 7.59 -3.81 2.31
N PHE A 34 6.64 -3.88 1.36
CA PHE A 34 6.94 -3.88 -0.08
C PHE A 34 7.00 -2.47 -0.68
N ILE A 35 6.73 -1.44 0.13
CA ILE A 35 6.57 -0.07 -0.35
C ILE A 35 7.71 0.78 0.22
N PRO A 36 8.64 1.25 -0.63
CA PRO A 36 9.76 2.07 -0.17
C PRO A 36 9.23 3.39 0.40
N ASN A 37 9.82 3.83 1.52
CA ASN A 37 9.46 5.08 2.20
C ASN A 37 7.99 5.19 2.63
N TYR A 38 7.29 4.06 2.81
CA TYR A 38 5.87 4.04 3.17
C TYR A 38 5.51 4.97 4.33
N SER A 39 6.25 4.88 5.45
CA SER A 39 5.95 5.67 6.65
C SER A 39 5.99 7.17 6.40
N SER A 40 6.93 7.65 5.59
CA SER A 40 7.07 9.06 5.23
C SER A 40 5.91 9.53 4.35
N ILE A 41 5.46 8.69 3.42
CA ILE A 41 4.35 9.01 2.51
C ILE A 41 3.01 8.95 3.24
N ALA A 42 2.84 7.98 4.14
CA ALA A 42 1.62 7.80 4.93
C ALA A 42 1.52 8.77 6.12
N TYR A 43 2.62 9.40 6.54
CA TYR A 43 2.66 10.35 7.65
C TYR A 43 1.54 11.41 7.64
N PRO A 44 1.34 12.19 6.55
CA PRO A 44 0.27 13.19 6.51
C PRO A 44 -1.13 12.59 6.65
N LEU A 45 -1.34 11.35 6.20
CA LEU A 45 -2.61 10.64 6.37
C LEU A 45 -2.79 10.15 7.80
N ASN A 46 -1.72 9.67 8.45
CA ASN A 46 -1.74 9.25 9.84
C ASN A 46 -2.04 10.44 10.77
N GLU A 47 -1.44 11.61 10.54
CA GLU A 47 -1.72 12.84 11.29
C GLU A 47 -3.21 13.24 11.19
N LEU A 48 -3.80 13.12 10.00
CA LEU A 48 -5.22 13.37 9.77
C LEU A 48 -6.14 12.42 10.57
N THR A 49 -5.66 11.23 10.96
CA THR A 49 -6.42 10.30 11.81
C THR A 49 -6.24 10.52 13.31
N ARG A 50 -5.15 11.17 13.73
CA ARG A 50 -4.78 11.35 15.15
C ARG A 50 -5.25 12.66 15.74
N THR A 51 -5.52 13.65 14.89
CA THR A 51 -5.96 14.97 15.31
C THR A 51 -7.42 14.95 15.75
N ASN A 52 -7.74 15.65 16.83
CA ASN A 52 -9.13 15.87 17.27
C ASN A 52 -9.78 17.04 16.50
N GLU A 53 -9.15 17.47 15.41
CA GLU A 53 -9.63 18.56 14.56
C GLU A 53 -10.77 18.09 13.65
N PRO A 54 -11.64 19.01 13.21
CA PRO A 54 -12.58 18.74 12.13
C PRO A 54 -11.84 18.21 10.91
N TRP A 55 -12.43 17.21 10.24
CA TRP A 55 -11.87 16.61 9.04
C TRP A 55 -11.54 17.66 7.96
N LYS A 56 -10.24 17.86 7.70
CA LYS A 56 -9.73 18.80 6.69
C LYS A 56 -8.87 18.05 5.69
N TRP A 57 -9.48 17.71 4.56
CA TRP A 57 -8.75 17.12 3.43
C TRP A 57 -8.14 18.20 2.55
N ASN A 58 -6.81 18.23 2.42
CA ASN A 58 -6.08 19.21 1.61
C ASN A 58 -5.28 18.50 0.49
N GLU A 59 -4.50 19.28 -0.27
CA GLU A 59 -3.66 18.77 -1.35
C GLU A 59 -2.55 17.84 -0.87
N LEU A 60 -1.98 18.08 0.32
CA LEU A 60 -0.98 17.20 0.93
C LEU A 60 -1.56 15.79 1.15
N HIS A 61 -2.75 15.71 1.73
CA HIS A 61 -3.47 14.44 1.94
C HIS A 61 -3.82 13.77 0.60
N ALA A 62 -4.30 14.55 -0.38
CA ALA A 62 -4.60 14.04 -1.71
C ALA A 62 -3.37 13.45 -2.41
N THR A 63 -2.23 14.14 -2.33
CA THR A 63 -0.97 13.74 -2.97
C THR A 63 -0.43 12.47 -2.32
N ALA A 64 -0.42 12.40 -0.98
CA ALA A 64 -0.02 11.21 -0.24
C ALA A 64 -0.90 10.01 -0.58
N PHE A 65 -2.22 10.21 -0.64
CA PHE A 65 -3.18 9.16 -0.98
C PHE A 65 -2.99 8.63 -2.41
N ALA A 66 -2.83 9.53 -3.39
CA ALA A 66 -2.56 9.16 -4.78
C ALA A 66 -1.22 8.41 -4.92
N THR A 67 -0.17 8.92 -4.28
CA THR A 67 1.17 8.29 -4.29
C THR A 67 1.12 6.87 -3.74
N LEU A 68 0.42 6.64 -2.63
CA LEU A 68 0.25 5.29 -2.09
C LEU A 68 -0.53 4.40 -3.04
N LYS A 69 -1.60 4.88 -3.68
CA LYS A 69 -2.36 4.08 -4.66
C LYS A 69 -1.47 3.63 -5.82
N ASP A 70 -0.63 4.51 -6.36
CA ASP A 70 0.25 4.20 -7.48
C ASP A 70 1.39 3.24 -7.08
N LEU A 71 2.00 3.47 -5.92
CA LEU A 71 3.06 2.59 -5.40
C LEU A 71 2.54 1.18 -5.11
N PHE A 72 1.37 1.06 -4.48
CA PHE A 72 0.78 -0.25 -4.21
C PHE A 72 0.41 -0.97 -5.51
N SER A 73 -0.13 -0.25 -6.50
CA SER A 73 -0.49 -0.85 -7.78
C SER A 73 0.73 -1.38 -8.53
N SER A 74 1.83 -0.63 -8.54
CA SER A 74 3.08 -1.04 -9.20
C SER A 74 3.81 -2.14 -8.44
N GLN A 75 4.07 -1.97 -7.14
CA GLN A 75 4.85 -2.90 -6.33
C GLN A 75 4.13 -4.24 -6.14
N LEU A 76 2.83 -4.23 -5.88
CA LEU A 76 2.09 -5.49 -5.73
C LEU A 76 1.93 -6.24 -7.06
N THR A 77 1.98 -5.54 -8.21
CA THR A 77 2.04 -6.20 -9.52
C THR A 77 3.36 -6.96 -9.68
N LEU A 78 4.49 -6.42 -9.21
CA LEU A 78 5.78 -7.10 -9.23
C LEU A 78 5.84 -8.34 -8.33
N LEU A 79 5.01 -8.40 -7.28
CA LEU A 79 4.92 -9.57 -6.39
C LEU A 79 4.08 -10.72 -6.97
N ILE A 80 3.34 -10.50 -8.06
CA ILE A 80 2.53 -11.56 -8.66
C ILE A 80 3.43 -12.36 -9.59
N PRO A 81 3.72 -13.64 -9.27
CA PRO A 81 4.44 -14.48 -10.21
C PRO A 81 3.57 -14.71 -11.44
N ASP A 82 4.18 -14.51 -12.60
CA ASP A 82 3.58 -14.86 -13.87
C ASP A 82 3.50 -16.39 -14.02
N LYS A 83 2.29 -16.94 -13.84
CA LYS A 83 2.03 -18.38 -13.90
C LYS A 83 2.24 -18.98 -15.29
N THR A 84 2.36 -18.15 -16.34
CA THR A 84 2.62 -18.61 -17.71
C THR A 84 4.11 -18.78 -18.00
N LYS A 85 4.98 -18.27 -17.11
CA LYS A 85 6.43 -18.36 -17.23
C LYS A 85 6.99 -19.46 -16.34
N PRO A 86 8.12 -20.09 -16.74
CA PRO A 86 8.81 -21.03 -15.88
C PRO A 86 9.32 -20.34 -14.62
N PHE A 87 9.17 -21.01 -13.48
CA PHE A 87 9.70 -20.56 -12.21
C PHE A 87 11.15 -21.04 -12.06
N ILE A 88 12.05 -20.17 -11.60
CA ILE A 88 13.45 -20.54 -11.32
C ILE A 88 13.62 -20.63 -9.81
N LEU A 89 13.81 -21.84 -9.29
CA LEU A 89 14.18 -22.07 -7.89
C LEU A 89 15.71 -22.13 -7.79
N LYS A 90 16.31 -21.16 -7.09
CA LYS A 90 17.73 -21.19 -6.75
C LYS A 90 17.86 -21.63 -5.30
N THR A 91 18.50 -22.77 -5.07
CA THR A 91 18.75 -23.33 -3.74
C THR A 91 20.25 -23.23 -3.41
N ASP A 92 20.58 -22.73 -2.24
CA ASP A 92 21.92 -22.80 -1.65
C ASP A 92 21.84 -23.66 -0.39
N ALA A 93 22.83 -24.52 -0.16
CA ALA A 93 22.89 -25.39 1.00
C ALA A 93 24.33 -25.44 1.55
N SER A 94 24.48 -25.22 2.85
CA SER A 94 25.74 -25.42 3.56
C SER A 94 25.74 -26.76 4.32
N LYS A 95 26.93 -27.31 4.59
CA LYS A 95 27.07 -28.54 5.36
C LYS A 95 26.68 -28.30 6.82
N VAL A 96 25.86 -29.19 7.36
CA VAL A 96 25.73 -29.36 8.82
C VAL A 96 27.07 -29.92 9.32
N THR A 97 27.73 -29.17 10.21
CA THR A 97 28.95 -29.61 10.92
C THR A 97 28.57 -30.02 12.32
#